data_AF-A0A0G0ZFX2-F1
#
_entry.id   AF-A0A0G0ZFX2-F1
#
_cell.length_a   1.000
_cell.length_b   1.000
_cell.length_c   1.000
_cell.angle_alpha   90.00
_cell.angle_beta   90.00
_cell.angle_gamma   90.00
#
_symmetry.space_group_name_H-M   'P 1'
#
loop_
_entity.id
_entity.type
_entity.pdbx_description
1 polymer ?
#
loop_
_entity_poly.entity_id
_entity_poly.type
_entity_poly.pdbx_seq_one_letter_code
_entity_poly.pdbx_strand_id
1 'polypeptide(L)'
;MDASEVLTPQIKNDLLEKLCFGFSVLHARQVIGYTEESSKLLKLLIDGEYIESKLVSEAIHNRLLELGCAMQIMHLRTGTFPDHLGSNEVFGYALKHGKVHPADVTFDHGETAEEYILESDGLLEAVFDQLLSYKRPAEPLFSSKGGVCCGTCC
;
A
#
# COMPACT_ATOMS: atom_id res chain seq x y z
N MET A 1 12.06 -32.88 -6.31
CA MET A 1 10.97 -32.25 -5.56
C MET A 1 10.89 -30.84 -6.06
N ASP A 2 9.74 -30.46 -6.60
CA ASP A 2 9.48 -29.08 -7.00
C ASP A 2 9.45 -28.23 -5.71
N ALA A 3 10.17 -27.10 -5.69
CA ALA A 3 10.21 -26.22 -4.53
C ALA A 3 8.80 -25.71 -4.15
N SER A 4 7.91 -25.64 -5.15
CA SER A 4 6.51 -25.26 -4.97
C SER A 4 5.70 -26.26 -4.15
N GLU A 5 6.14 -27.53 -4.06
CA GLU A 5 5.48 -28.61 -3.29
C GLU A 5 5.89 -28.62 -1.81
N VAL A 6 6.93 -27.85 -1.43
CA VAL A 6 7.43 -27.79 -0.05
C VAL A 6 6.45 -27.05 0.87
N LEU A 7 5.78 -26.02 0.34
CA LEU A 7 4.80 -25.24 1.08
C LEU A 7 3.38 -25.66 0.68
N THR A 8 2.56 -25.99 1.68
CA THR A 8 1.14 -26.24 1.42
C THR A 8 0.44 -24.94 0.99
N PRO A 9 -0.69 -25.01 0.27
CA PRO A 9 -1.45 -23.84 -0.12
C PRO A 9 -1.82 -22.93 1.06
N GLN A 10 -2.16 -23.52 2.22
CA GLN A 10 -2.46 -22.77 3.43
C GLN A 10 -1.26 -21.96 3.92
N ILE A 11 -0.07 -22.58 3.95
CA ILE A 11 1.15 -21.88 4.40
C ILE A 11 1.51 -20.74 3.43
N LYS A 12 1.34 -20.94 2.12
CA LYS A 12 1.55 -19.88 1.13
C LYS A 12 0.62 -18.70 1.39
N ASN A 13 -0.67 -18.95 1.64
CA ASN A 13 -1.64 -17.90 1.97
C ASN A 13 -1.29 -17.16 3.27
N ASP A 14 -0.94 -17.88 4.34
CA ASP A 14 -0.56 -17.27 5.62
C ASP A 14 0.70 -16.40 5.48
N LEU A 15 1.66 -16.80 4.64
CA LEU A 15 2.86 -16.02 4.33
C LEU A 15 2.50 -14.77 3.54
N LEU A 16 1.65 -14.89 2.52
CA LEU A 16 1.20 -13.75 1.71
C LEU A 16 0.42 -12.73 2.56
N GLU A 17 -0.45 -13.19 3.46
CA GLU A 17 -1.15 -12.31 4.40
C GLU A 17 -0.15 -11.54 5.26
N LYS A 18 0.84 -12.20 5.85
CA LYS A 18 1.86 -11.52 6.67
C LYS A 18 2.74 -10.57 5.86
N LEU A 19 3.14 -10.96 4.65
CA LEU A 19 4.10 -10.24 3.83
C LEU A 19 3.48 -9.18 2.92
N CYS A 20 2.17 -9.20 2.68
CA CYS A 20 1.50 -8.28 1.76
C CYS A 20 0.36 -7.49 2.43
N PHE A 21 0.13 -7.63 3.73
CA PHE A 21 -0.94 -6.88 4.43
C PHE A 21 -0.42 -5.75 5.33
N GLY A 22 0.83 -5.83 5.80
CA GLY A 22 1.38 -4.88 6.79
C GLY A 22 1.75 -3.50 6.25
N PHE A 23 1.62 -3.27 4.95
CA PHE A 23 2.04 -2.01 4.33
C PHE A 23 0.88 -1.04 4.09
N SER A 24 1.24 0.23 3.96
CA SER A 24 0.40 1.30 3.39
C SER A 24 1.17 2.00 2.27
N VAL A 25 0.45 2.70 1.41
CA VAL A 25 1.02 3.49 0.32
C VAL A 25 0.64 4.95 0.56
N LEU A 26 1.63 5.84 0.60
CA LEU A 26 1.42 7.30 0.71
C LEU A 26 1.29 7.94 -0.67
N HIS A 27 2.14 7.52 -1.60
CA HIS A 27 2.10 7.88 -3.02
C HIS A 27 2.56 6.66 -3.82
N ALA A 28 2.34 6.65 -5.14
CA ALA A 28 2.72 5.54 -6.02
C ALA A 28 4.19 5.09 -5.86
N ARG A 29 5.06 5.95 -5.33
CA ARG A 29 6.49 5.71 -5.13
C ARG A 29 6.92 5.43 -3.69
N GLN A 30 5.97 5.36 -2.75
CA GLN A 30 6.31 5.24 -1.34
C GLN A 30 5.39 4.29 -0.57
N VAL A 31 5.89 3.07 -0.40
CA VAL A 31 5.41 2.12 0.59
C VAL A 31 5.95 2.46 1.99
N ILE A 32 5.08 2.42 3.01
CA ILE A 32 5.41 2.57 4.43
C ILE A 32 4.90 1.39 5.25
N GLY A 33 5.40 1.23 6.48
CA GLY A 33 5.01 0.13 7.36
C GLY A 33 5.64 -1.22 6.99
N TYR A 34 6.49 -1.25 5.96
CA TYR A 34 7.19 -2.43 5.49
C TYR A 34 8.62 -2.52 6.04
N THR A 35 9.19 -3.73 6.06
CA THR A 35 10.54 -4.01 6.59
C THR A 35 11.46 -4.59 5.53
N GLU A 36 12.76 -4.37 5.69
CA GLU A 36 13.77 -4.95 4.80
C GLU A 36 13.83 -6.47 4.92
N GLU A 37 13.58 -7.01 6.12
CA GLU A 37 13.51 -8.44 6.36
C GLU A 37 12.36 -9.08 5.59
N SER A 38 11.17 -8.47 5.60
CA SER A 38 10.02 -8.94 4.82
C SER A 38 10.30 -8.88 3.33
N SER A 39 10.94 -7.81 2.85
CA SER A 39 11.37 -7.67 1.45
C SER A 39 12.34 -8.77 1.02
N LYS A 40 13.39 -9.02 1.80
CA LYS A 40 14.36 -10.09 1.54
C LYS A 40 13.70 -11.47 1.54
N LEU A 41 12.80 -11.72 2.48
CA LEU A 41 12.07 -12.98 2.57
C LEU A 41 11.13 -13.16 1.36
N LEU A 42 10.35 -12.15 1.00
CA LEU A 42 9.45 -12.20 -0.15
C LEU A 42 10.23 -12.49 -1.44
N LYS A 43 11.35 -11.77 -1.64
CA LYS A 43 12.24 -12.00 -2.77
C LYS A 43 12.78 -13.43 -2.80
N LEU A 44 13.25 -13.95 -1.66
CA LEU A 44 13.76 -15.32 -1.57
C LEU A 44 12.67 -16.38 -1.87
N LEU A 45 11.43 -16.15 -1.44
CA LEU A 45 10.31 -17.05 -1.70
C LEU A 45 9.94 -17.08 -3.20
N ILE A 46 10.02 -15.94 -3.89
CA ILE A 46 9.79 -15.85 -5.33
C ILE A 46 10.97 -16.46 -6.11
N ASP A 47 12.20 -16.02 -5.83
CA ASP A 47 13.41 -16.46 -6.53
C ASP A 47 13.65 -17.97 -6.37
N GLY A 48 13.22 -18.53 -5.23
CA GLY A 48 13.26 -19.96 -4.94
C GLY A 48 12.04 -20.75 -5.42
N GLU A 49 11.12 -20.14 -6.17
CA GLU A 49 9.89 -20.76 -6.71
C GLU A 49 8.97 -21.38 -5.63
N TYR A 50 9.10 -20.95 -4.37
CA TYR A 50 8.22 -21.37 -3.28
C TYR A 50 6.83 -20.72 -3.39
N ILE A 51 6.77 -19.50 -3.90
CA ILE A 51 5.54 -18.74 -4.17
C ILE A 51 5.64 -18.12 -5.56
N GLU A 52 4.58 -18.25 -6.35
CA GLU A 52 4.49 -17.62 -7.66
C GLU A 52 4.31 -16.10 -7.53
N SER A 53 5.05 -15.33 -8.33
CA SER A 53 4.90 -13.86 -8.39
C SER A 53 3.46 -13.41 -8.63
N LYS A 54 2.67 -14.22 -9.34
CA LYS A 54 1.25 -13.96 -9.57
C LYS A 54 0.44 -13.92 -8.27
N LEU A 55 0.67 -14.86 -7.34
CA LEU A 55 -0.03 -14.89 -6.05
C LEU A 55 0.35 -13.68 -5.18
N VAL A 56 1.62 -13.25 -5.26
CA VAL A 56 2.08 -12.03 -4.59
C VAL A 56 1.39 -10.80 -5.17
N SER A 57 1.32 -10.70 -6.50
CA SER A 57 0.61 -9.63 -7.19
C SER A 57 -0.88 -9.59 -6.81
N GLU A 58 -1.55 -10.75 -6.73
CA GLU A 58 -2.94 -10.86 -6.28
C GLU A 58 -3.11 -10.44 -4.80
N ALA A 59 -2.17 -10.80 -3.92
CA ALA A 59 -2.21 -10.38 -2.53
C ALA A 59 -2.05 -8.86 -2.37
N ILE A 60 -1.13 -8.25 -3.13
CA ILE A 60 -0.94 -6.79 -3.17
C ILE A 60 -2.18 -6.11 -3.74
N HIS A 61 -2.75 -6.63 -4.83
CA HIS A 61 -3.99 -6.13 -5.41
C HIS A 61 -5.11 -6.07 -4.37
N ASN A 62 -5.36 -7.19 -3.66
CA ASN A 62 -6.39 -7.25 -2.63
C ASN A 62 -6.13 -6.23 -1.52
N ARG A 63 -4.87 -6.08 -1.10
CA ARG A 63 -4.50 -5.10 -0.07
C ARG A 63 -4.77 -3.66 -0.52
N LEU A 64 -4.44 -3.30 -1.76
CA LEU A 64 -4.73 -1.96 -2.30
C LEU A 64 -6.23 -1.67 -2.31
N LEU A 65 -7.06 -2.67 -2.67
CA LEU A 65 -8.52 -2.54 -2.61
C LEU A 65 -9.05 -2.33 -1.19
N GLU A 66 -8.49 -3.01 -0.20
CA GLU A 66 -8.86 -2.81 1.20
C GLU A 66 -8.50 -1.41 1.71
N LEU A 67 -7.30 -0.92 1.35
CA LEU A 67 -6.86 0.42 1.73
C LEU A 67 -7.78 1.49 1.13
N GLY A 68 -8.11 1.40 -0.16
CA GLY A 68 -9.03 2.33 -0.80
C GLY A 68 -10.46 2.26 -0.23
N CYS A 69 -10.94 1.05 0.10
CA CYS A 69 -12.22 0.88 0.80
C CYS A 69 -12.21 1.55 2.19
N ALA A 70 -11.12 1.40 2.95
CA ALA A 70 -10.96 2.05 4.24
C ALA A 70 -10.96 3.58 4.12
N MET A 71 -10.37 4.14 3.06
CA MET A 71 -10.44 5.56 2.74
C MET A 71 -11.88 5.99 2.44
N GLN A 72 -12.65 5.23 1.66
CA GLN A 72 -14.07 5.54 1.41
C GLN A 72 -14.88 5.55 2.72
N ILE A 73 -14.65 4.59 3.61
CA ILE A 73 -15.29 4.57 4.93
C ILE A 73 -14.93 5.81 5.74
N MET A 74 -13.68 6.27 5.66
CA MET A 74 -13.25 7.51 6.31
C MET A 74 -13.98 8.72 5.72
N HIS A 75 -13.98 8.88 4.40
CA HIS A 75 -14.71 9.92 3.67
C HIS A 75 -16.16 10.03 4.14
N LEU A 76 -16.89 8.91 4.11
CA LEU A 76 -18.31 8.86 4.47
C LEU A 76 -18.57 9.17 5.96
N ARG A 77 -17.61 8.86 6.84
CA ARG A 77 -17.76 9.07 8.29
C ARG A 77 -17.37 10.46 8.74
N THR A 78 -16.38 11.07 8.11
CA THR A 78 -15.78 12.34 8.58
C THR A 78 -16.10 13.51 7.66
N GLY A 79 -16.59 13.26 6.44
CA GLY A 79 -16.73 14.28 5.40
C GLY A 79 -15.38 14.73 4.83
N THR A 80 -14.28 14.01 5.09
CA THR A 80 -12.96 14.34 4.56
C THR A 80 -12.88 14.00 3.08
N PHE A 81 -12.52 14.97 2.25
CA PHE A 81 -12.43 14.79 0.79
C PHE A 81 -11.28 13.86 0.36
N PRO A 82 -11.40 13.17 -0.79
CA PRO A 82 -10.43 12.18 -1.26
C PRO A 82 -8.98 12.67 -1.35
N ASP A 83 -8.74 13.92 -1.73
CA ASP A 83 -7.42 14.56 -1.84
C ASP A 83 -6.73 14.76 -0.48
N HIS A 84 -7.46 14.57 0.61
CA HIS A 84 -6.97 14.59 1.99
C HIS A 84 -6.87 13.18 2.59
N LEU A 85 -7.17 12.12 1.82
CA LEU A 85 -7.18 10.73 2.27
C LEU A 85 -5.91 9.99 1.84
N GLY A 86 -4.80 10.23 2.53
CA GLY A 86 -3.62 9.35 2.50
C GLY A 86 -2.88 9.26 1.14
N SER A 87 -3.47 8.58 0.14
CA SER A 87 -2.95 8.40 -1.22
C SER A 87 -4.09 8.42 -2.25
N ASN A 88 -4.04 9.39 -3.16
CA ASN A 88 -4.97 9.50 -4.29
C ASN A 88 -4.89 8.27 -5.20
N GLU A 89 -3.68 7.75 -5.42
CA GLU A 89 -3.46 6.62 -6.32
C GLU A 89 -4.11 5.34 -5.78
N VAL A 90 -4.04 5.10 -4.47
CA VAL A 90 -4.73 3.97 -3.82
C VAL A 90 -6.25 4.13 -3.94
N PHE A 91 -6.76 5.34 -3.71
CA PHE A 91 -8.18 5.62 -3.82
C PHE A 91 -8.68 5.42 -5.27
N GLY A 92 -7.93 5.96 -6.23
CA GLY A 92 -8.11 5.78 -7.66
C GLY A 92 -8.04 4.33 -8.10
N TYR A 93 -7.13 3.54 -7.53
CA TYR A 93 -7.03 2.12 -7.81
C TYR A 93 -8.29 1.37 -7.38
N ALA A 94 -8.82 1.68 -6.20
CA ALA A 94 -10.06 1.08 -5.71
C ALA A 94 -11.29 1.52 -6.53
N LEU A 95 -11.31 2.76 -7.03
CA LEU A 95 -12.32 3.24 -7.99
C LEU A 95 -12.24 2.47 -9.31
N LYS A 96 -11.03 2.34 -9.89
CA LYS A 96 -10.76 1.64 -11.16
C LYS A 96 -11.26 0.21 -11.15
N HIS A 97 -11.12 -0.46 -10.01
CA HIS A 97 -11.52 -1.85 -9.80
C HIS A 97 -12.94 -2.01 -9.23
N GLY A 98 -13.71 -0.91 -9.13
CA GLY A 98 -15.11 -0.93 -8.70
C GLY A 98 -15.32 -1.30 -7.23
N LYS A 99 -14.28 -1.25 -6.40
CA LYS A 99 -14.37 -1.48 -4.96
C LYS A 99 -14.90 -0.25 -4.22
N VAL A 100 -14.61 0.94 -4.75
CA VAL A 100 -15.18 2.22 -4.35
C VAL A 100 -16.11 2.68 -5.45
N HIS A 101 -17.30 3.17 -5.08
CA HIS A 101 -18.30 3.64 -6.05
C HIS A 101 -18.26 5.17 -6.16
N PRO A 102 -18.03 5.75 -7.36
CA PRO A 102 -17.97 7.19 -7.55
C PRO A 102 -19.22 7.94 -7.05
N ALA A 103 -20.39 7.31 -7.13
CA ALA A 103 -21.66 7.89 -6.70
C ALA A 103 -21.73 8.19 -5.19
N ASP A 104 -20.89 7.52 -4.39
CA ASP A 104 -20.83 7.68 -2.95
C ASP A 104 -19.70 8.63 -2.52
N VAL A 105 -19.02 9.26 -3.47
CA VAL A 105 -17.83 10.11 -3.21
C VAL A 105 -18.13 11.55 -3.60
N THR A 106 -17.87 12.47 -2.68
CA THR A 106 -17.89 13.92 -2.94
C THR A 106 -16.47 14.41 -3.15
N PHE A 107 -16.26 15.18 -4.23
CA PHE A 107 -15.00 15.81 -4.60
C PHE A 107 -15.12 17.34 -4.45
N ASP A 108 -14.07 18.03 -3.97
CA ASP A 108 -14.16 19.44 -3.56
C ASP A 108 -13.51 20.40 -4.56
N HIS A 109 -12.40 20.01 -5.19
CA HIS A 109 -11.57 20.93 -6.01
C HIS A 109 -11.81 20.83 -7.52
N GLY A 110 -13.00 20.38 -7.94
CA GLY A 110 -13.33 20.17 -9.36
C GLY A 110 -12.70 18.91 -9.97
N GLU A 111 -12.05 18.12 -9.14
CA GLU A 111 -11.49 16.82 -9.45
C GLU A 111 -12.59 15.76 -9.70
N THR A 112 -12.24 14.74 -10.47
CA THR A 112 -13.16 13.71 -10.96
C THR A 112 -12.68 12.31 -10.60
N ALA A 113 -13.61 11.35 -10.55
CA ALA A 113 -13.25 9.95 -10.36
C ALA A 113 -12.33 9.44 -11.48
N GLU A 114 -12.50 9.91 -12.72
CA GLU A 114 -11.63 9.56 -13.84
C GLU A 114 -10.18 10.02 -13.64
N GLU A 115 -9.95 11.20 -13.08
CA GLU A 115 -8.59 11.69 -12.79
C GLU A 115 -7.88 10.81 -11.76
N TYR A 116 -8.56 10.44 -10.67
CA TYR A 116 -8.02 9.50 -9.67
C TYR A 116 -7.72 8.13 -10.30
N ILE A 117 -8.60 7.62 -11.16
CA ILE A 117 -8.39 6.35 -11.86
C ILE A 117 -7.13 6.42 -12.72
N LEU A 118 -6.91 7.52 -13.45
CA LEU A 118 -5.71 7.73 -14.26
C LEU A 118 -4.45 7.84 -13.39
N GLU A 119 -4.51 8.50 -12.25
CA GLU A 119 -3.39 8.57 -11.29
C GLU A 119 -2.97 7.20 -10.73
N SER A 120 -3.88 6.22 -10.75
CA SER A 120 -3.61 4.86 -10.26
C SER A 120 -2.92 3.94 -11.27
N ASP A 121 -2.70 4.40 -12.51
CA ASP A 121 -2.09 3.57 -13.55
C ASP A 121 -0.65 3.17 -13.19
N GLY A 122 -0.37 1.86 -13.27
CA GLY A 122 0.93 1.30 -12.91
C GLY A 122 1.17 1.16 -11.39
N LEU A 123 0.17 1.47 -10.55
CA LEU A 123 0.34 1.42 -9.09
C LEU A 123 0.70 0.01 -8.59
N LEU A 124 0.04 -1.03 -9.11
CA LEU A 124 0.27 -2.40 -8.67
C LEU A 124 1.72 -2.82 -8.93
N GLU A 125 2.21 -2.56 -10.14
CA GLU A 125 3.58 -2.84 -10.56
C GLU A 125 4.58 -2.04 -9.71
N ALA A 126 4.33 -0.75 -9.51
CA ALA A 126 5.18 0.11 -8.70
C ALA A 126 5.27 -0.36 -7.23
N VAL A 127 4.16 -0.78 -6.64
CA VAL A 127 4.14 -1.31 -5.26
C VAL A 127 4.84 -2.67 -5.21
N PHE A 128 4.58 -3.55 -6.17
CA PHE A 128 5.25 -4.84 -6.28
C PHE A 128 6.77 -4.68 -6.30
N ASP A 129 7.28 -3.82 -7.18
CA ASP A 129 8.72 -3.55 -7.29
C ASP A 129 9.29 -2.96 -6.00
N GLN A 130 8.54 -2.07 -5.35
CA GLN A 130 8.95 -1.49 -4.06
C GLN A 130 9.03 -2.54 -2.96
N LEU A 131 8.09 -3.48 -2.87
CA LEU A 131 8.13 -4.54 -1.85
C LEU A 131 9.34 -5.46 -2.06
N LEU A 132 9.73 -5.75 -3.31
CA LEU A 132 10.91 -6.59 -3.63
C LEU A 132 12.26 -5.87 -3.50
N SER A 133 12.25 -4.53 -3.54
CA SER A 133 13.47 -3.72 -3.47
C SER A 133 13.53 -2.81 -2.24
N TYR A 134 12.62 -3.03 -1.28
CA TYR A 134 12.42 -2.14 -0.15
C TYR A 134 13.71 -1.98 0.66
N LYS A 135 14.07 -0.72 0.89
CA LYS A 135 15.12 -0.30 1.80
C LYS A 135 14.55 0.75 2.72
N ARG A 136 14.84 0.65 4.02
CA ARG A 136 14.43 1.70 4.95
C ARG A 136 15.07 3.02 4.50
N PRO A 137 14.29 4.12 4.38
CA PRO A 137 14.86 5.43 4.09
C PRO A 137 15.93 5.77 5.14
N ALA A 138 17.09 6.27 4.69
CA ALA A 138 18.21 6.58 5.57
C ALA A 138 17.92 7.71 6.58
N GLU A 139 16.91 8.55 6.30
CA GLU A 139 16.45 9.62 7.17
C GLU A 139 15.00 9.39 7.63
N PRO A 140 14.66 9.68 8.89
CA PRO A 140 13.28 9.67 9.35
C PRO A 140 12.48 10.73 8.58
N LEU A 141 11.30 10.33 8.08
CA LEU A 141 10.39 11.15 7.27
C LEU A 141 9.88 12.42 7.98
N PHE A 142 10.13 12.54 9.28
CA PHE A 142 9.91 13.75 10.05
C PHE A 142 11.23 14.21 10.66
N SER A 143 11.84 15.22 10.05
CA SER A 143 12.74 16.09 10.79
C SER A 143 11.91 16.78 11.86
N SER A 144 12.22 16.53 13.14
CA SER A 144 11.74 17.32 14.27
C SER A 144 12.32 18.74 14.21
N LYS A 145 12.02 19.49 13.15
CA LYS A 145 12.15 20.95 13.10
C LYS A 145 10.81 21.58 13.51
N GLY A 146 10.36 21.19 14.71
CA GLY A 146 9.38 21.91 15.50
C GLY A 146 10.04 22.25 16.81
N GLY A 147 10.69 23.42 16.86
CA GLY A 147 11.38 23.88 18.05
C GLY A 147 10.43 24.03 19.23
N VAL A 148 10.81 23.45 20.37
CA VAL A 148 10.60 24.10 21.65
C VAL A 148 11.94 24.06 22.36
N CYS A 149 12.64 25.18 22.34
CA CYS A 149 13.61 25.50 23.37
C CYS A 149 12.87 25.50 24.71
N CYS A 150 13.00 24.44 25.50
CA CYS A 150 12.84 24.56 26.95
C CYS A 150 14.25 24.77 27.52
N GLY A 151 14.70 26.02 27.42
CA GLY A 151 15.76 26.50 28.29
C GLY A 151 15.20 26.69 29.68
N THR A 152 16.00 26.32 30.68
CA THR A 152 15.95 26.75 32.09
C THR A 152 14.64 26.51 32.84
N CYS A 153 14.69 25.58 33.80
CA CYS A 153 14.62 25.93 35.21
C CYS A 153 15.16 24.78 36.08
N CYS A 154 15.97 25.18 37.05
CA CYS A 154 16.67 24.50 38.15
C CYS A 154 16.27 23.06 38.52
#